data_AF-A0A834DXM1-F1
#
_entry.id   AF-A0A834DXM1-F1
#
_cell.length_a   1.000
_cell.length_b   1.000
_cell.length_c   1.000
_cell.angle_alpha   90.00
_cell.angle_beta   90.00
_cell.angle_gamma   90.00
#
_symmetry.space_group_name_H-M   'P 1'
#
loop_
_entity.id
_entity.type
_entity.pdbx_description
1 polymer ?
#
loop_
_entity_poly.entity_id
_entity_poly.type
_entity_poly.pdbx_seq_one_letter_code
_entity_poly.pdbx_strand_id
1 'polypeptide(L)'
;MSICGLRTHGELGEHPVSELIYIHSKMLIADDRTVIIGSANINDRSLLGKRDSELAVLIEDTEMEPSLMDGMEYQAGRFALSLRKHCFSVVLGADARPDLDLRDPVCDDFFQLWHDIAESNANIYEQIFRCLPSNAIRSLRALREYVTVEPLAMVSPPLARSELTQVQGHLVHFPLKFLEDESLLPPLGSKEGMIPLEVWT
;
A
#
# COMPACT_ATOMS: atom_id res chain seq x y z
N MET A 1 8.78 -7.69 8.47
CA MET A 1 8.47 -6.35 7.91
C MET A 1 7.84 -6.54 6.55
N SER A 2 6.74 -5.85 6.25
CA SER A 2 6.05 -5.89 4.95
C SER A 2 5.88 -4.47 4.42
N ILE A 3 6.11 -4.27 3.12
CA ILE A 3 5.92 -2.97 2.44
C ILE A 3 4.91 -3.19 1.32
N CYS A 4 3.81 -2.45 1.37
CA CYS A 4 2.66 -2.61 0.49
C CYS A 4 2.16 -1.26 -0.03
N GLY A 5 1.45 -1.29 -1.15
CA GLY A 5 0.62 -0.21 -1.66
C GLY A 5 -0.85 -0.63 -1.70
N LEU A 6 -1.69 0.24 -2.26
CA LEU A 6 -3.10 -0.06 -2.51
C LEU A 6 -3.46 0.13 -3.98
N ARG A 7 -4.24 -0.78 -4.55
CA ARG A 7 -4.72 -0.72 -5.93
C ARG A 7 -6.15 -1.24 -6.02
N THR A 8 -6.92 -0.65 -6.93
CA THR A 8 -8.29 -1.09 -7.23
C THR A 8 -8.52 -1.18 -8.73
N HIS A 9 -9.68 -1.69 -9.11
CA HIS A 9 -10.17 -1.73 -10.48
C HIS A 9 -11.64 -1.35 -10.56
N GLY A 10 -12.09 -1.06 -11.78
CA GLY A 10 -13.47 -0.80 -12.13
C GLY A 10 -13.70 -1.02 -13.61
N GLU A 11 -14.87 -0.62 -14.09
CA GLU A 11 -15.24 -0.70 -15.51
C GLU A 11 -15.32 0.72 -16.08
N LEU A 12 -14.71 0.92 -17.25
CA LEU A 12 -14.85 2.16 -18.02
C LEU A 12 -15.10 1.81 -19.48
N GLY A 13 -16.31 2.07 -19.95
CA GLY A 13 -16.76 1.56 -21.25
C GLY A 13 -16.96 0.04 -21.20
N GLU A 14 -16.36 -0.68 -22.14
CA GLU A 14 -16.46 -2.15 -22.23
C GLU A 14 -15.23 -2.88 -21.66
N HIS A 15 -14.32 -2.15 -21.01
CA HIS A 15 -13.04 -2.68 -20.55
C HIS A 15 -12.84 -2.47 -19.03
N PRO A 16 -12.26 -3.46 -18.34
CA PRO A 16 -11.71 -3.26 -17.01
C PRO A 16 -10.59 -2.21 -17.04
N VAL A 17 -10.55 -1.35 -16.03
CA VAL A 17 -9.48 -0.38 -15.79
C VAL A 17 -8.98 -0.51 -14.35
N SER A 18 -7.71 -0.17 -14.11
CA SER A 18 -7.12 -0.20 -12.77
C SER A 18 -6.35 1.07 -12.48
N GLU A 19 -6.43 1.52 -11.23
CA GLU A 19 -5.64 2.64 -10.72
C GLU A 19 -5.19 2.39 -9.28
N LEU A 20 -4.06 3.00 -8.89
CA LEU A 20 -3.61 3.02 -7.51
C LEU A 20 -4.58 3.80 -6.62
N ILE A 21 -4.72 3.37 -5.37
CA ILE A 21 -5.36 4.18 -4.33
C ILE A 21 -4.25 5.00 -3.69
N TYR A 22 -4.34 6.32 -3.83
CA TYR A 22 -3.30 7.21 -3.33
C TYR A 22 -3.32 7.30 -1.80
N ILE A 23 -2.30 6.72 -1.16
CA ILE A 23 -2.15 6.75 0.31
C ILE A 23 -1.61 8.14 0.70
N HIS A 24 -2.53 9.05 0.99
CA HIS A 24 -2.17 10.39 1.49
C HIS A 24 -2.09 10.48 3.02
N SER A 25 -2.46 9.41 3.73
CA SER A 25 -2.46 9.37 5.19
C SER A 25 -1.06 9.59 5.78
N LYS A 26 -0.99 10.31 6.90
CA LYS A 26 0.21 10.38 7.76
C LYS A 26 -0.20 9.94 9.15
N MET A 27 -0.02 8.65 9.38
CA MET A 27 -0.54 7.97 10.55
C MET A 27 0.45 6.89 10.98
N LEU A 28 0.59 6.73 12.29
CA LEU A 28 1.33 5.63 12.92
C LEU A 28 0.45 5.03 14.01
N ILE A 29 0.37 3.71 14.06
CA ILE A 29 -0.29 2.95 15.13
C ILE A 29 0.76 2.03 15.73
N ALA A 30 0.87 2.01 17.06
CA ALA A 30 1.78 1.15 17.79
C ALA A 30 1.02 0.34 18.86
N ASP A 31 1.29 -0.96 18.89
CA ASP A 31 0.83 -1.93 19.89
C ASP A 31 -0.67 -1.94 20.18
N ASP A 32 -1.50 -1.49 19.22
CA ASP A 32 -2.93 -1.20 19.41
C ASP A 32 -3.21 -0.36 20.67
N ARG A 33 -2.33 0.60 21.00
CA ARG A 33 -2.47 1.50 22.17
C ARG A 33 -2.15 2.96 21.91
N THR A 34 -1.28 3.22 20.95
CA THR A 34 -0.79 4.56 20.66
C THR A 34 -0.99 4.87 19.20
N VAL A 35 -1.52 6.06 18.91
CA VAL A 35 -1.75 6.54 17.55
C VAL A 35 -1.17 7.94 17.40
N ILE A 36 -0.47 8.17 16.29
CA ILE A 36 -0.13 9.51 15.82
C ILE A 36 -0.88 9.75 14.52
N ILE A 37 -1.62 10.86 14.44
CA ILE A 37 -2.28 11.33 13.21
C ILE A 37 -1.89 12.80 12.99
N GLY A 38 -1.54 13.16 11.76
CA GLY A 38 -1.19 14.53 11.44
C GLY A 38 -1.05 14.82 9.95
N SER A 39 -0.39 15.93 9.65
CA SER A 39 -0.03 16.35 8.30
C SER A 39 1.40 15.98 7.91
N ALA A 40 2.28 15.72 8.90
CA ALA A 40 3.70 15.48 8.69
C ALA A 40 3.99 14.16 7.97
N ASN A 41 4.61 14.21 6.79
CA ASN A 41 5.12 13.02 6.10
C ASN A 41 6.36 12.47 6.81
N ILE A 42 6.73 11.21 6.54
CA ILE A 42 8.01 10.65 6.99
C ILE A 42 9.12 11.11 6.04
N ASN A 43 9.53 12.38 6.18
CA ASN A 43 10.60 13.01 5.40
C ASN A 43 11.19 14.23 6.16
N ASP A 44 12.35 14.72 5.72
CA ASP A 44 13.05 15.84 6.35
C ASP A 44 12.23 17.14 6.25
N ARG A 45 11.53 17.34 5.12
CA ARG A 45 10.64 18.49 4.92
C ARG A 45 9.63 18.66 6.05
N SER A 46 9.02 17.57 6.49
CA SER A 46 7.96 17.60 7.51
C SER A 46 8.52 17.50 8.93
N LEU A 47 9.60 16.72 9.14
CA LEU A 47 10.04 16.32 10.48
C LEU A 47 11.15 17.19 11.09
N LEU A 48 11.93 17.95 10.30
CA LEU A 48 13.02 18.77 10.84
C LEU A 48 12.55 20.02 11.60
N GLY A 49 11.28 20.43 11.45
CA GLY A 49 10.68 21.58 12.12
C GLY A 49 11.20 22.96 11.69
N LYS A 50 12.29 23.02 10.90
CA LYS A 50 12.85 24.25 10.30
C LYS A 50 12.36 24.51 8.88
N ARG A 51 11.54 23.61 8.33
CA ARG A 51 11.05 23.63 6.95
C ARG A 51 9.54 23.89 6.96
N ASP A 52 8.72 22.90 6.61
CA ASP A 52 7.27 23.06 6.54
C ASP A 52 6.66 23.10 7.96
N SER A 53 5.57 23.84 8.11
CA SER A 53 4.81 23.87 9.36
C SER A 53 3.80 22.72 9.36
N GLU A 54 3.95 21.80 10.30
CA GLU A 54 3.14 20.59 10.41
C GLU A 54 2.43 20.52 11.75
N LEU A 55 1.30 19.81 11.78
CA LEU A 55 0.57 19.50 13.01
C LEU A 55 0.35 17.99 13.12
N ALA A 56 0.50 17.47 14.34
CA ALA A 56 0.18 16.10 14.68
C ALA A 56 -0.39 16.02 16.10
N VAL A 57 -1.23 15.02 16.34
CA VAL A 57 -1.72 14.65 17.67
C VAL A 57 -1.21 13.27 18.02
N LEU A 58 -0.71 13.13 19.25
CA LEU A 58 -0.42 11.86 19.89
C LEU A 58 -1.63 11.47 20.73
N ILE A 59 -2.16 10.28 20.48
CA ILE A 59 -3.32 9.71 21.16
C ILE A 59 -2.85 8.44 21.85
N GLU A 60 -2.94 8.42 23.18
CA GLU A 60 -2.63 7.26 24.02
C GLU A 60 -3.92 6.80 24.69
N ASP A 61 -4.30 5.56 24.45
CA ASP A 61 -5.53 5.00 25.01
C ASP A 61 -5.45 4.83 26.53
N THR A 62 -6.49 5.30 27.23
CA THR A 62 -6.70 5.05 28.66
C THR A 62 -7.76 3.99 28.92
N GLU A 63 -8.67 3.78 27.95
CA GLU A 63 -9.69 2.75 28.01
C GLU A 63 -9.25 1.54 27.19
N MET A 64 -9.33 0.36 27.80
CA MET A 64 -8.84 -0.88 27.22
C MET A 64 -9.98 -1.86 26.95
N GLU A 65 -9.83 -2.69 25.93
CA GLU A 65 -10.72 -3.81 25.62
C GLU A 65 -9.92 -5.12 25.39
N PRO A 66 -10.52 -6.29 25.66
CA PRO A 66 -9.87 -7.59 25.39
C PRO A 66 -9.61 -7.80 23.89
N SER A 67 -8.38 -8.16 23.56
CA SER A 67 -7.89 -8.50 22.22
C SER A 67 -6.85 -9.62 22.29
N LEU A 68 -6.15 -9.87 21.19
CA LEU A 68 -5.05 -10.82 21.09
C LEU A 68 -3.76 -10.13 20.62
N MET A 69 -2.63 -10.65 21.05
CA MET A 69 -1.30 -10.27 20.57
C MET A 69 -0.41 -11.52 20.59
N ASP A 70 -0.06 -12.03 19.41
CA ASP A 70 0.71 -13.28 19.24
C ASP A 70 0.09 -14.49 19.95
N GLY A 71 -1.23 -14.67 19.78
CA GLY A 71 -2.04 -15.72 20.38
C GLY A 71 -2.33 -15.52 21.88
N MET A 72 -1.73 -14.53 22.51
CA MET A 72 -1.89 -14.26 23.95
C MET A 72 -3.00 -13.23 24.20
N GLU A 73 -3.71 -13.38 25.33
CA GLU A 73 -4.67 -12.38 25.78
C GLU A 73 -3.97 -11.03 25.95
N TYR A 74 -4.52 -9.99 25.33
CA TYR A 74 -3.95 -8.66 25.33
C TYR A 74 -5.03 -7.62 25.63
N GLN A 75 -4.68 -6.63 26.45
CA GLN A 75 -5.53 -5.46 26.66
C GLN A 75 -5.12 -4.40 25.64
N ALA A 76 -5.96 -4.15 24.64
CA ALA A 76 -5.73 -3.19 23.58
C ALA A 76 -6.51 -1.90 23.85
N GLY A 77 -5.97 -0.76 23.43
CA GLY A 77 -6.63 0.53 23.50
C GLY A 77 -7.83 0.61 22.57
N ARG A 78 -8.96 1.10 23.06
CA ARG A 78 -10.22 1.13 22.28
C ARG A 78 -10.08 1.95 21.00
N PHE A 79 -9.43 3.11 21.06
CA PHE A 79 -9.24 3.98 19.89
C PHE A 79 -8.26 3.36 18.89
N ALA A 80 -7.07 2.98 19.33
CA ALA A 80 -6.04 2.42 18.47
C ALA A 80 -6.49 1.12 17.79
N LEU A 81 -7.07 0.19 18.55
CA LEU A 81 -7.55 -1.09 18.03
C LEU A 81 -8.67 -0.90 17.01
N SER A 82 -9.65 -0.04 17.29
CA SER A 82 -10.78 0.19 16.38
C SER A 82 -10.32 0.82 15.07
N LEU A 83 -9.40 1.79 15.14
CA LEU A 83 -8.78 2.39 13.96
C LEU A 83 -8.01 1.35 13.14
N ARG A 84 -7.14 0.55 13.79
CA ARG A 84 -6.37 -0.50 13.13
C ARG A 84 -7.28 -1.56 12.49
N LYS A 85 -8.32 -2.02 13.20
CA LYS A 85 -9.36 -2.94 12.67
C LYS A 85 -10.07 -2.38 11.45
N HIS A 86 -10.42 -1.09 11.48
CA HIS A 86 -11.05 -0.46 10.33
C HIS A 86 -10.09 -0.41 9.13
N CYS A 87 -8.83 -0.01 9.33
CA CYS A 87 -7.82 -0.03 8.27
C CYS A 87 -7.65 -1.44 7.69
N PHE A 88 -7.47 -2.46 8.53
CA PHE A 88 -7.32 -3.84 8.08
C PHE A 88 -8.56 -4.34 7.33
N SER A 89 -9.77 -4.03 7.82
CA SER A 89 -11.01 -4.39 7.15
C SER A 89 -11.07 -3.82 5.72
N VAL A 90 -10.78 -2.53 5.56
CA VAL A 90 -10.84 -1.87 4.25
C VAL A 90 -9.77 -2.40 3.29
N VAL A 91 -8.51 -2.52 3.74
CA VAL A 91 -7.42 -2.93 2.85
C VAL A 91 -7.49 -4.41 2.47
N LEU A 92 -8.02 -5.27 3.35
CA LEU A 92 -8.19 -6.70 3.10
C LEU A 92 -9.58 -7.04 2.52
N GLY A 93 -10.51 -6.08 2.46
CA GLY A 93 -11.88 -6.32 2.00
C GLY A 93 -12.67 -7.26 2.91
N ALA A 94 -12.53 -7.13 4.24
CA ALA A 94 -13.12 -8.06 5.20
C ALA A 94 -14.66 -8.06 5.21
N ASP A 95 -15.31 -7.02 4.67
CA ASP A 95 -16.77 -7.01 4.48
C ASP A 95 -17.26 -8.18 3.58
N ALA A 96 -16.43 -8.63 2.64
CA ALA A 96 -16.71 -9.80 1.80
C ALA A 96 -16.22 -11.13 2.41
N ARG A 97 -15.54 -11.08 3.56
CA ARG A 97 -14.86 -12.21 4.21
C ARG A 97 -15.07 -12.17 5.74
N PRO A 98 -16.27 -12.53 6.21
CA PRO A 98 -16.60 -12.49 7.64
C PRO A 98 -15.81 -13.51 8.48
N ASP A 99 -15.11 -14.45 7.82
CA ASP A 99 -14.23 -15.44 8.42
C ASP A 99 -12.85 -14.87 8.80
N LEU A 100 -12.48 -13.67 8.31
CA LEU A 100 -11.19 -13.06 8.62
C LEU A 100 -11.13 -12.58 10.08
N ASP A 101 -10.27 -13.21 10.87
CA ASP A 101 -9.98 -12.76 12.22
C ASP A 101 -8.96 -11.62 12.20
N LEU A 102 -9.42 -10.42 12.57
CA LEU A 102 -8.58 -9.23 12.66
C LEU A 102 -8.18 -8.92 14.11
N ARG A 103 -8.36 -9.81 15.09
CA ARG A 103 -8.07 -9.49 16.50
C ARG A 103 -6.57 -9.47 16.81
N ASP A 104 -5.79 -10.33 16.16
CA ASP A 104 -4.36 -10.47 16.38
C ASP A 104 -3.59 -9.89 15.19
N PRO A 105 -2.88 -8.76 15.34
CA PRO A 105 -2.15 -8.14 14.25
C PRO A 105 -0.78 -8.76 13.95
N VAL A 106 -0.26 -9.63 14.82
CA VAL A 106 1.16 -10.05 14.78
C VAL A 106 1.36 -11.56 14.71
N CYS A 107 0.33 -12.38 14.94
CA CYS A 107 0.47 -13.82 14.83
C CYS A 107 0.89 -14.25 13.40
N ASP A 108 1.64 -15.36 13.32
CA ASP A 108 2.19 -15.87 12.05
C ASP A 108 1.10 -16.13 11.00
N ASP A 109 -0.06 -16.67 11.41
CA ASP A 109 -1.18 -16.96 10.50
C ASP A 109 -1.72 -15.68 9.83
N PHE A 110 -1.92 -14.62 10.62
CA PHE A 110 -2.39 -13.33 10.08
C PHE A 110 -1.32 -12.67 9.21
N PHE A 111 -0.05 -12.72 9.63
CA PHE A 111 1.04 -12.11 8.88
C PHE A 111 1.29 -12.83 7.54
N GLN A 112 1.17 -14.16 7.51
CA GLN A 112 1.25 -14.93 6.27
C GLN A 112 0.06 -14.63 5.35
N LEU A 113 -1.16 -14.59 5.88
CA LEU A 113 -2.35 -14.20 5.12
C LEU A 113 -2.18 -12.81 4.48
N TRP A 114 -1.67 -11.83 5.25
CA TRP A 114 -1.39 -10.48 4.76
C TRP A 114 -0.44 -10.51 3.55
N HIS A 115 0.64 -11.30 3.65
CA HIS A 115 1.60 -11.48 2.57
C HIS A 115 0.98 -12.17 1.35
N ASP A 116 0.25 -13.26 1.54
CA ASP A 116 -0.36 -14.04 0.46
C ASP A 116 -1.37 -13.19 -0.34
N ILE A 117 -2.20 -12.39 0.36
CA ILE A 117 -3.14 -11.48 -0.29
C ILE A 117 -2.39 -10.39 -1.09
N ALA A 118 -1.37 -9.77 -0.48
CA ALA A 118 -0.60 -8.72 -1.13
C ALA A 118 0.14 -9.22 -2.38
N GLU A 119 0.72 -10.42 -2.33
CA GLU A 119 1.40 -11.06 -3.46
C GLU A 119 0.42 -11.48 -4.54
N SER A 120 -0.65 -12.20 -4.16
CA SER A 120 -1.67 -12.67 -5.09
C SER A 120 -2.29 -11.52 -5.88
N ASN A 121 -2.74 -10.47 -5.17
CA ASN A 121 -3.31 -9.29 -5.81
C ASN A 121 -2.32 -8.59 -6.74
N ALA A 122 -1.06 -8.40 -6.31
CA ALA A 122 -0.04 -7.77 -7.15
C ALA A 122 0.19 -8.56 -8.45
N ASN A 123 0.26 -9.88 -8.37
CA ASN A 123 0.42 -10.76 -9.53
C ASN A 123 -0.79 -10.68 -10.47
N ILE A 124 -2.02 -10.70 -9.94
CA ILE A 124 -3.25 -10.58 -10.73
C ILE A 124 -3.28 -9.22 -11.46
N TYR A 125 -3.02 -8.12 -10.75
CA TYR A 125 -2.99 -6.79 -11.36
C TYR A 125 -1.91 -6.67 -12.43
N GLU A 126 -0.71 -7.20 -12.20
CA GLU A 126 0.38 -7.21 -13.18
C GLU A 126 0.00 -8.02 -14.44
N GLN A 127 -0.57 -9.21 -14.27
CA GLN A 127 -0.96 -10.07 -15.38
C GLN A 127 -2.07 -9.45 -16.24
N ILE A 128 -3.08 -8.86 -15.60
CA ILE A 128 -4.27 -8.36 -16.29
C ILE A 128 -4.02 -6.99 -16.93
N PHE A 129 -3.41 -6.08 -16.18
CA PHE A 129 -3.28 -4.68 -16.59
C PHE A 129 -1.88 -4.30 -17.04
N ARG A 130 -0.86 -5.12 -16.76
CA ARG A 130 0.54 -4.75 -16.98
C ARG A 130 0.87 -3.40 -16.33
N CYS A 131 0.30 -3.16 -15.14
CA CYS A 131 0.36 -1.87 -14.47
C CYS A 131 1.75 -1.59 -13.88
N LEU A 132 2.08 -0.31 -13.76
CA LEU A 132 3.30 0.17 -13.12
C LEU A 132 3.00 0.69 -11.71
N PRO A 133 3.99 0.72 -10.81
CA PRO A 133 5.32 0.08 -10.91
C PRO A 133 5.26 -1.46 -10.82
N SER A 134 6.30 -2.17 -11.29
CA SER A 134 6.39 -3.65 -11.23
C SER A 134 7.84 -4.15 -11.14
N ASN A 135 8.05 -5.28 -10.44
CA ASN A 135 9.36 -5.94 -10.32
C ASN A 135 9.86 -6.59 -11.62
N ALA A 136 8.99 -6.77 -12.63
CA ALA A 136 9.39 -7.25 -13.96
C ALA A 136 10.22 -6.22 -14.73
N ILE A 137 10.22 -4.95 -14.29
CA ILE A 137 10.77 -3.83 -15.05
C ILE A 137 11.89 -3.17 -14.22
N ARG A 138 13.12 -3.58 -14.51
CA ARG A 138 14.31 -3.16 -13.75
C ARG A 138 15.10 -2.01 -14.39
N SER A 139 14.78 -1.67 -15.63
CA SER A 139 15.43 -0.58 -16.37
C SER A 139 14.44 0.19 -17.26
N LEU A 140 14.79 1.42 -17.63
CA LEU A 140 14.03 2.24 -18.59
C LEU A 140 13.98 1.60 -19.98
N ARG A 141 14.99 0.80 -20.34
CA ARG A 141 14.95 0.00 -21.57
C ARG A 141 13.85 -1.05 -21.49
N ALA A 142 13.84 -1.86 -20.43
CA ALA A 142 12.79 -2.87 -20.24
C ALA A 142 11.40 -2.23 -20.18
N LEU A 143 11.28 -1.06 -19.55
CA LEU A 143 10.02 -0.31 -19.49
C LEU A 143 9.49 0.03 -20.89
N ARG A 144 10.35 0.54 -21.78
CA ARG A 144 9.95 0.88 -23.16
C ARG A 144 9.43 -0.32 -23.94
N GLU A 145 10.04 -1.48 -23.77
CA GLU A 145 9.61 -2.73 -24.42
C GLU A 145 8.35 -3.30 -23.74
N TYR A 146 8.18 -3.09 -22.44
CA TYR A 146 7.07 -3.63 -21.66
C TYR A 146 5.73 -2.94 -21.99
N VAL A 147 5.73 -1.61 -22.16
CA VAL A 147 4.51 -0.81 -22.41
C VAL A 147 3.97 -0.92 -23.83
N THR A 148 4.73 -1.48 -24.77
CA THR A 148 4.26 -1.70 -26.14
C THR A 148 3.33 -2.91 -26.27
N VAL A 149 3.31 -3.78 -25.27
CA VAL A 149 2.47 -4.97 -25.24
C VAL A 149 1.11 -4.60 -24.64
N GLU A 150 0.05 -4.86 -25.41
CA GLU A 150 -1.32 -4.59 -24.99
C GLU A 150 -1.73 -5.48 -23.79
N PRO A 151 -2.34 -4.92 -22.72
CA PRO A 151 -2.72 -5.69 -21.55
C PRO A 151 -3.94 -6.58 -21.79
N LEU A 152 -4.06 -7.66 -21.02
CA LEU A 152 -5.17 -8.61 -21.13
C LEU A 152 -6.53 -7.94 -20.94
N ALA A 153 -6.61 -6.91 -20.11
CA ALA A 153 -7.82 -6.09 -19.92
C ALA A 153 -8.39 -5.53 -21.23
N MET A 154 -7.54 -5.22 -22.22
CA MET A 154 -7.95 -4.75 -23.55
C MET A 154 -8.11 -5.90 -24.55
N VAL A 155 -7.18 -6.87 -24.53
CA VAL A 155 -7.17 -8.01 -25.47
C VAL A 155 -8.38 -8.93 -25.27
N SER A 156 -8.74 -9.23 -24.01
CA SER A 156 -9.88 -10.09 -23.69
C SER A 156 -10.56 -9.64 -22.38
N PRO A 157 -11.45 -8.63 -22.46
CA PRO A 157 -12.21 -8.15 -21.30
C PRO A 157 -12.97 -9.25 -20.54
N PRO A 158 -13.59 -10.27 -21.19
CA PRO A 158 -14.26 -11.35 -20.46
C PRO A 158 -13.30 -12.20 -19.62
N LEU A 159 -12.12 -12.53 -20.16
CA LEU A 159 -11.12 -13.30 -19.43
C LEU A 159 -10.54 -12.47 -18.28
N ALA A 160 -10.24 -11.20 -18.53
CA ALA A 160 -9.78 -10.27 -17.49
C ALA A 160 -10.77 -10.18 -16.33
N ARG A 161 -12.07 -10.05 -16.60
CA ARG A 161 -13.11 -10.05 -15.55
C ARG A 161 -13.13 -11.34 -14.73
N SER A 162 -12.99 -12.48 -15.40
CA SER A 162 -12.96 -13.78 -14.72
C SER A 162 -11.78 -13.91 -13.77
N GLU A 163 -10.62 -13.37 -14.12
CA GLU A 163 -9.44 -13.39 -13.25
C GLU A 163 -9.55 -12.36 -12.11
N LEU A 164 -10.16 -11.19 -12.37
CA LEU A 164 -10.34 -10.14 -11.37
C LEU A 164 -11.24 -10.55 -10.20
N THR A 165 -12.10 -11.57 -10.35
CA THR A 165 -12.90 -12.08 -9.23
C THR A 165 -12.07 -12.70 -8.12
N GLN A 166 -10.81 -13.04 -8.40
CA GLN A 166 -9.88 -13.62 -7.45
C GLN A 166 -9.17 -12.56 -6.58
N VAL A 167 -9.29 -11.28 -6.93
CA VAL A 167 -8.71 -10.18 -6.15
C VAL A 167 -9.49 -10.01 -4.84
N GLN A 168 -8.76 -9.95 -3.72
CA GLN A 168 -9.34 -9.77 -2.40
C GLN A 168 -8.84 -8.46 -1.78
N GLY A 169 -9.75 -7.52 -1.52
CA GLY A 169 -9.38 -6.21 -0.97
C GLY A 169 -8.54 -5.37 -1.95
N HIS A 170 -7.64 -4.56 -1.42
CA HIS A 170 -6.86 -3.57 -2.17
C HIS A 170 -5.35 -3.69 -1.95
N LEU A 171 -4.92 -4.50 -0.98
CA LEU A 171 -3.53 -4.65 -0.61
C LEU A 171 -2.71 -5.26 -1.75
N VAL A 172 -1.59 -4.64 -2.12
CA VAL A 172 -0.63 -5.15 -3.12
C VAL A 172 0.79 -5.00 -2.60
N HIS A 173 1.68 -5.92 -2.94
CA HIS A 173 3.11 -5.77 -2.61
C HIS A 173 3.73 -4.55 -3.29
N PHE A 174 4.60 -3.85 -2.56
CA PHE A 174 5.37 -2.75 -3.13
C PHE A 174 6.55 -3.30 -3.94
N PRO A 175 6.69 -2.95 -5.24
CA PRO A 175 7.72 -3.52 -6.10
C PRO A 175 9.09 -2.86 -5.87
N LEU A 176 9.88 -3.44 -4.98
CA LEU A 176 11.21 -2.92 -4.59
C LEU A 176 12.26 -2.96 -5.69
N LYS A 177 12.04 -3.70 -6.78
CA LYS A 177 12.99 -3.86 -7.90
C LYS A 177 12.65 -3.01 -9.12
N PHE A 178 11.61 -2.18 -9.02
CA PHE A 178 11.22 -1.32 -10.13
C PHE A 178 12.31 -0.29 -10.43
N LEU A 179 12.83 -0.32 -11.67
CA LEU A 179 13.93 0.53 -12.14
C LEU A 179 15.21 0.45 -11.28
N GLU A 180 15.49 -0.71 -10.66
CA GLU A 180 16.67 -0.89 -9.79
C GLU A 180 18.03 -0.70 -10.50
N ASP A 181 18.08 -0.83 -11.84
CA ASP A 181 19.29 -0.64 -12.63
C ASP A 181 19.54 0.83 -13.02
N GLU A 182 18.65 1.75 -12.65
CA GLU A 182 18.68 3.15 -13.07
C GLU A 182 19.08 4.09 -11.92
N SER A 183 19.77 5.18 -12.26
CA SER A 183 19.90 6.30 -11.32
C SER A 183 18.66 7.19 -11.43
N LEU A 184 17.80 7.14 -10.42
CA LEU A 184 16.53 7.88 -10.40
C LEU A 184 16.66 9.35 -9.99
N LEU A 185 17.89 9.82 -9.75
CA LEU A 185 18.15 11.25 -9.51
C LEU A 185 18.04 12.03 -10.83
N PRO A 186 17.52 13.27 -10.80
CA PRO A 186 17.55 14.13 -11.96
C PRO A 186 18.99 14.32 -12.49
N PRO A 187 19.22 14.27 -13.80
CA PRO A 187 20.54 14.53 -14.36
C PRO A 187 21.03 15.93 -14.01
N LEU A 188 22.30 16.07 -13.59
CA LEU A 188 22.88 17.36 -13.15
C LEU A 188 22.74 18.50 -14.19
N GLY A 189 22.66 18.17 -15.48
CA GLY A 189 22.46 19.13 -16.57
C GLY A 189 21.01 19.48 -16.88
N SER A 190 20.02 18.86 -16.23
CA SER A 190 18.60 19.17 -16.41
C SER A 190 18.15 20.30 -15.48
N LYS A 191 17.00 20.91 -15.77
CA LYS A 191 16.42 21.95 -14.89
C LYS A 191 16.19 21.41 -13.48
N GLU A 192 15.74 20.16 -13.40
CA GLU A 192 15.48 19.44 -12.16
C GLU A 192 16.78 19.07 -11.41
N GLY A 193 17.88 18.81 -12.13
CA GLY A 193 19.20 18.58 -11.52
C GLY A 193 19.85 19.83 -10.92
N MET A 194 19.38 21.02 -11.29
CA MET A 194 19.79 22.29 -10.67
C MET A 194 18.97 22.63 -9.41
N ILE A 195 17.91 21.87 -9.11
CA ILE A 195 17.08 22.06 -7.91
C ILE A 195 17.80 21.42 -6.71
N PRO A 196 17.92 22.11 -5.55
CA PRO A 196 18.51 21.52 -4.36
C PRO A 196 17.82 20.21 -3.97
N LEU A 197 18.61 19.19 -3.62
CA LEU A 197 18.08 17.85 -3.27
C LEU A 197 17.10 17.90 -2.07
N GLU A 198 17.24 18.90 -1.20
CA GLU A 198 16.34 19.18 -0.07
C GLU A 198 14.88 19.46 -0.50
N VAL A 199 14.63 19.73 -1.78
CA VAL A 199 13.27 19.80 -2.33
C VAL A 199 12.64 18.41 -2.42
N TRP A 200 13.43 17.34 -2.48
CA TRP A 200 12.94 15.96 -2.61
C TRP A 200 13.05 15.15 -1.31
N THR A 201 13.75 15.67 -0.29
CA THR A 201 13.87 15.07 1.05
C THR A 201 13.04 15.80 2.08
#